data_AF-A0A9W8B9N0-F1
#
_entry.id   AF-A0A9W8B9N0-F1
#
_cell.length_a   1.000
_cell.length_b   1.000
_cell.length_c   1.000
_cell.angle_alpha   90.00
_cell.angle_beta   90.00
_cell.angle_gamma   90.00
#
_symmetry.space_group_name_H-M   'P 1'
#
loop_
_entity.id
_entity.type
_entity.pdbx_description
1 polymer ?
#
loop_
_entity_poly.entity_id
_entity_poly.type
_entity_poly.pdbx_seq_one_letter_code
_entity_poly.pdbx_strand_id
1 'polypeptide(L)'
;FFSNSVLTKTYFYEQSEVTGELEFASVEGTKVEWKTEHDLSVTVETKKQRHKTTNRTRVVKKTVPADTFFSFFNTVEEPESDDESEVAEQARDRIELDYELAEEFKEKIIPNAVDWFTGKALEYEGLDEEEDDYEDEFMDDYYDDEDDDDEDDEDDDDEEGGLSRSAKEAAEPPQCKNQ
;
A
#
# COMPACT_ATOMS: atom_id res chain seq x y z
N PHE A 1 -12.03 -0.83 -7.78
CA PHE A 1 -11.54 -0.45 -6.45
C PHE A 1 -12.62 -0.55 -5.37
N PHE A 2 -13.70 0.24 -5.40
CA PHE A 2 -14.76 0.22 -4.36
C PHE A 2 -16.17 0.21 -4.97
N SER A 3 -17.22 0.03 -4.15
CA SER A 3 -18.65 0.04 -4.56
C SER A 3 -19.31 1.41 -4.51
N ASN A 4 -18.78 2.38 -3.75
CA ASN A 4 -19.34 3.73 -3.69
C ASN A 4 -19.40 4.35 -5.08
N SER A 5 -20.53 4.96 -5.43
CA SER A 5 -20.66 5.76 -6.65
C SER A 5 -20.11 7.18 -6.50
N VAL A 6 -20.15 7.70 -5.27
CA VAL A 6 -19.69 9.04 -4.91
C VAL A 6 -19.01 8.94 -3.54
N LEU A 7 -17.84 9.56 -3.40
CA LEU A 7 -17.18 9.80 -2.13
C LEU A 7 -17.31 11.29 -1.82
N THR A 8 -17.86 11.61 -0.66
CA THR A 8 -18.10 12.98 -0.21
C THR A 8 -17.28 13.26 1.02
N LYS A 9 -16.77 14.50 1.10
CA LYS A 9 -16.10 15.07 2.25
C LYS A 9 -16.81 16.37 2.61
N THR A 10 -17.16 16.53 3.87
CA THR A 10 -17.97 17.64 4.37
C THR A 10 -17.25 18.34 5.50
N TYR A 11 -17.10 19.66 5.41
CA TYR A 11 -16.51 20.52 6.43
C TYR A 11 -17.60 21.36 7.07
N PHE A 12 -17.71 21.29 8.39
CA PHE A 12 -18.68 22.03 9.18
C PHE A 12 -18.01 23.22 9.84
N TYR A 13 -18.67 24.37 9.77
CA TYR A 13 -18.24 25.60 10.41
C TYR A 13 -19.31 26.07 11.38
N GLU A 14 -18.88 26.55 12.54
CA GLU A 14 -19.73 27.14 13.56
C GLU A 14 -19.39 28.61 13.73
N GLN A 15 -20.38 29.41 14.13
CA GLN A 15 -20.13 30.83 14.38
C GLN A 15 -19.56 31.00 15.78
N SER A 16 -18.37 31.58 15.87
CA SER A 16 -17.74 31.91 17.14
C SER A 16 -18.64 32.86 17.94
N GLU A 17 -18.96 32.48 19.17
CA GLU A 17 -19.71 33.37 20.09
C GLU A 17 -18.90 34.62 20.47
N VAL A 18 -17.58 34.57 20.32
CA VAL A 18 -16.65 35.64 20.73
C VAL A 18 -16.37 36.61 19.58
N THR A 19 -16.01 36.10 18.40
CA THR A 19 -15.60 36.93 17.26
C THR A 19 -16.74 37.18 16.27
N GLY A 20 -17.76 36.32 16.25
CA GLY A 20 -18.83 36.31 15.25
C GLY A 20 -18.39 35.78 13.88
N GLU A 21 -17.15 35.31 13.76
CA GLU A 21 -16.60 34.72 12.52
C GLU A 21 -16.92 33.22 12.45
N LEU A 22 -16.80 32.63 11.26
CA LEU A 22 -16.94 31.19 11.07
C LEU A 22 -15.65 30.49 11.47
N GLU A 23 -15.73 29.61 12.46
CA GLU A 23 -14.63 28.76 12.92
C GLU A 23 -14.88 27.34 12.44
N PHE A 24 -13.81 26.64 12.08
CA PHE A 24 -13.88 25.22 11.73
C PHE A 24 -14.33 24.42 12.95
N ALA A 25 -15.31 23.52 12.76
CA ALA A 25 -15.90 22.77 13.86
C ALA A 25 -15.69 21.26 13.73
N SER A 26 -15.94 20.68 12.56
CA SER A 26 -15.73 19.24 12.35
C SER A 26 -15.66 18.87 10.89
N VAL A 27 -15.17 17.67 10.62
CA VAL A 27 -15.05 17.11 9.28
C VAL A 27 -15.61 15.70 9.22
N GLU A 28 -16.42 15.41 8.21
CA GLU A 28 -16.97 14.07 7.97
C GLU A 28 -16.64 13.58 6.57
N GLY A 29 -16.15 12.35 6.47
CA GLY A 29 -15.80 11.70 5.22
C GLY A 29 -16.65 10.46 4.92
N THR A 30 -16.79 10.14 3.64
CA THR A 30 -17.50 8.93 3.20
C THR A 30 -16.61 7.71 3.34
N LYS A 31 -17.05 6.74 4.13
CA LYS A 31 -16.36 5.45 4.22
C LYS A 31 -16.26 4.76 2.86
N VAL A 32 -15.03 4.43 2.46
CA VAL A 32 -14.75 3.71 1.22
C VAL A 32 -15.06 2.21 1.39
N GLU A 33 -15.93 1.70 0.53
CA GLU A 33 -16.34 0.30 0.47
C GLU A 33 -15.47 -0.47 -0.52
N TRP A 34 -14.26 -0.82 -0.09
CA TRP A 34 -13.31 -1.56 -0.91
C TRP A 34 -13.86 -2.91 -1.39
N LYS A 35 -13.64 -3.21 -2.67
CA LYS A 35 -13.84 -4.55 -3.22
C LYS A 35 -12.69 -5.45 -2.77
N THR A 36 -12.95 -6.75 -2.69
CA THR A 36 -11.94 -7.75 -2.30
C THR A 36 -10.68 -7.61 -3.16
N GLU A 37 -9.50 -7.65 -2.52
CA GLU A 37 -8.17 -7.49 -3.14
C GLU A 37 -7.87 -6.12 -3.78
N HIS A 38 -8.73 -5.12 -3.59
CA HIS A 38 -8.54 -3.77 -4.09
C HIS A 38 -8.48 -2.70 -3.01
N ASP A 39 -8.36 -3.11 -1.76
CA ASP A 39 -8.18 -2.21 -0.63
C ASP A 39 -6.78 -1.59 -0.69
N LEU A 40 -6.72 -0.31 -1.08
CA LEU A 40 -5.47 0.44 -1.17
C LEU A 40 -5.00 0.99 0.19
N SER A 41 -5.83 0.91 1.23
CA SER A 41 -5.42 1.28 2.59
C SER A 41 -4.48 0.24 3.22
N VAL A 42 -4.27 -0.88 2.53
CA VAL A 42 -3.41 -1.96 2.99
C VAL A 42 -2.52 -2.54 1.89
N THR A 43 -1.31 -2.91 2.28
CA THR A 43 -0.37 -3.65 1.42
C THR A 43 -0.25 -5.08 1.93
N VAL A 44 -0.25 -6.06 1.01
CA VAL A 44 -0.15 -7.48 1.36
C VAL A 44 1.30 -7.96 1.22
N GLU A 45 2.00 -8.06 2.35
CA GLU A 45 3.33 -8.66 2.41
C GLU A 45 3.22 -10.19 2.39
N THR A 46 4.00 -10.84 1.52
CA THR A 46 4.00 -12.29 1.40
C THR A 46 5.32 -12.87 1.93
N LYS A 47 5.25 -13.65 3.02
CA LYS A 47 6.41 -14.32 3.61
C LYS A 47 6.33 -15.83 3.43
N LYS A 48 7.31 -16.40 2.73
CA LYS A 48 7.51 -17.86 2.65
C LYS A 48 8.03 -18.36 4.00
N GLN A 49 7.24 -19.18 4.68
CA GLN A 49 7.61 -19.85 5.93
C GLN A 49 7.94 -21.31 5.64
N ARG A 50 9.12 -21.78 6.04
CA ARG A 50 9.52 -23.19 5.96
C ARG A 50 9.41 -23.84 7.34
N HIS A 51 8.68 -24.95 7.42
CA HIS A 51 8.56 -25.71 8.67
C HIS A 51 9.89 -26.41 8.98
N LYS A 52 10.47 -26.13 10.15
CA LYS A 52 11.83 -26.57 10.53
C LYS A 52 12.02 -28.09 10.51
N THR A 53 10.98 -28.85 10.84
CA THR A 53 11.09 -30.32 11.01
C THR A 53 10.66 -31.10 9.78
N THR A 54 9.64 -30.62 9.06
CA THR A 54 9.07 -31.36 7.90
C THR A 54 9.48 -30.76 6.56
N ASN A 55 10.30 -29.71 6.56
CA ASN A 55 10.75 -28.97 5.38
C ASN A 55 9.64 -28.44 4.45
N ARG A 56 8.37 -28.54 4.87
CA ARG A 56 7.23 -28.07 4.08
C ARG A 56 7.18 -26.55 4.10
N THR A 57 7.08 -25.96 2.92
CA THR A 57 6.97 -24.50 2.75
C THR A 57 5.51 -24.09 2.67
N ARG A 58 5.12 -23.06 3.42
CA ARG A 58 3.81 -22.39 3.33
C ARG A 58 4.04 -20.90 3.11
N VAL A 59 3.23 -20.31 2.26
CA VAL A 59 3.18 -18.86 2.06
C VAL A 59 2.20 -18.25 3.06
N VAL A 60 2.65 -17.29 3.86
CA VAL A 60 1.80 -16.51 4.78
C VAL A 60 1.69 -15.09 4.25
N LYS A 61 0.45 -14.66 3.97
CA LYS A 61 0.12 -13.28 3.61
C LYS A 61 -0.14 -12.49 4.91
N LYS A 62 0.55 -11.38 5.09
CA LYS A 62 0.34 -10.42 6.18
C LYS A 62 -0.08 -9.09 5.56
N THR A 63 -1.18 -8.54 6.05
CA THR A 63 -1.66 -7.23 5.66
C THR A 63 -1.04 -6.17 6.57
N VAL A 64 -0.47 -5.12 5.99
CA VAL A 64 0.08 -3.95 6.72
C VAL A 64 -0.64 -2.68 6.25
N PRO A 65 -0.94 -1.71 7.13
CA PRO A 65 -1.49 -0.42 6.72
C PRO A 65 -0.56 0.27 5.71
N ALA A 66 -1.15 0.95 4.74
CA ALA A 66 -0.44 1.71 3.72
C ALA A 66 -1.08 3.09 3.55
N ASP A 67 -0.24 4.09 3.27
CA ASP A 67 -0.71 5.43 2.97
C ASP A 67 -1.37 5.46 1.59
N THR A 68 -2.55 6.06 1.55
CA THR A 68 -3.36 6.15 0.35
C THR A 68 -4.07 7.49 0.33
N PHE A 69 -4.24 8.07 -0.86
CA PHE A 69 -5.05 9.27 -1.05
C PHE A 69 -6.46 9.12 -0.45
N PHE A 70 -7.03 7.91 -0.51
CA PHE A 70 -8.37 7.64 0.01
C PHE A 70 -8.49 7.76 1.53
N SER A 71 -7.37 7.84 2.27
CA SER A 71 -7.36 8.19 3.69
C SER A 71 -7.96 9.58 3.94
N PHE A 72 -7.95 10.47 2.94
CA PHE A 72 -8.65 11.75 2.96
C PHE A 72 -10.15 11.58 3.24
N PHE A 73 -10.80 10.49 2.83
CA PHE A 73 -12.23 10.29 3.08
C PHE A 73 -12.52 9.66 4.45
N ASN A 74 -11.50 9.41 5.27
CA ASN A 74 -11.72 8.96 6.63
C ASN A 74 -12.12 10.15 7.49
N THR A 75 -13.14 9.95 8.32
CA THR A 75 -13.47 10.90 9.38
C THR A 75 -12.34 10.90 10.41
N VAL A 76 -11.76 12.07 10.67
CA VAL A 76 -10.81 12.28 11.76
C VAL A 76 -11.58 12.95 12.89
N GLU A 77 -11.66 12.28 14.04
CA GLU A 77 -12.31 12.84 15.22
C GLU A 77 -11.41 13.91 15.84
N GLU A 78 -11.99 15.06 16.18
CA GLU A 78 -11.27 16.11 16.89
C GLU A 78 -10.95 15.61 18.32
N PRO A 79 -9.67 15.63 18.74
CA PRO A 79 -9.32 15.23 20.09
C PRO A 79 -9.85 16.23 21.12
N GLU A 80 -10.07 15.79 22.35
CA GLU A 80 -10.48 16.68 23.44
C GLU A 80 -9.44 17.82 23.63
N SER A 81 -9.91 19.03 23.92
CA SER A 81 -9.04 20.22 23.98
C SER A 81 -7.96 20.12 25.08
N ASP A 82 -8.23 19.39 26.16
CA ASP A 82 -7.30 19.15 27.26
C ASP A 82 -6.41 17.90 27.07
N ASP A 83 -6.54 17.16 25.96
CA ASP A 83 -5.68 16.01 25.66
C ASP A 83 -4.37 16.48 24.99
N GLU A 84 -3.26 16.33 25.72
CA GLU A 84 -1.90 16.64 25.29
C GLU A 84 -1.09 15.37 24.94
N SER A 85 -1.75 14.23 24.71
CA SER A 85 -1.06 13.02 24.29
C SER A 85 -0.50 13.15 22.87
N GLU A 86 0.59 12.43 22.58
CA GLU A 86 1.16 12.39 21.21
C GLU A 86 0.13 11.93 20.16
N VAL A 87 -0.88 11.16 20.56
CA VAL A 87 -1.96 10.71 19.69
C VAL A 87 -2.91 11.86 19.34
N ALA A 88 -3.23 12.71 20.32
CA ALA A 88 -4.05 13.90 20.11
C ALA A 88 -3.33 14.93 19.23
N GLU A 89 -2.04 15.17 19.45
CA GLU A 89 -1.24 16.04 18.58
C GLU A 89 -1.22 15.52 17.13
N GLN A 90 -0.92 14.24 16.92
CA GLN A 90 -0.96 13.63 15.58
C GLN A 90 -2.34 13.70 14.91
N ALA A 91 -3.43 13.66 15.70
CA ALA A 91 -4.78 13.83 15.17
C ALA A 91 -5.03 15.28 14.72
N ARG A 92 -4.57 16.28 15.49
CA ARG A 92 -4.65 17.70 15.13
C ARG A 92 -3.88 18.00 13.85
N ASP A 93 -2.64 17.51 13.75
CA ASP A 93 -1.81 17.68 12.54
C ASP A 93 -2.49 17.10 11.30
N ARG A 94 -3.16 15.94 11.45
CA ARG A 94 -3.92 15.33 10.36
C ARG A 94 -5.14 16.15 9.96
N ILE A 95 -5.85 16.75 10.91
CA ILE A 95 -7.01 17.61 10.62
C ILE A 95 -6.56 18.88 9.90
N GLU A 96 -5.45 19.48 10.31
CA GLU A 96 -4.88 20.66 9.65
C GLU A 96 -4.48 20.36 8.20
N LEU A 97 -3.70 19.30 7.98
CA LEU A 97 -3.30 18.87 6.63
C LEU A 97 -4.51 18.54 5.76
N ASP A 98 -5.54 17.92 6.34
CA ASP A 98 -6.78 17.58 5.66
C ASP A 98 -7.56 18.83 5.22
N TYR A 99 -7.59 19.86 6.06
CA TYR A 99 -8.20 21.15 5.77
C TYR A 99 -7.44 21.89 4.66
N GLU A 100 -6.11 21.95 4.74
CA GLU A 100 -5.26 22.56 3.70
C GLU A 100 -5.50 21.90 2.34
N LEU A 101 -5.53 20.56 2.30
CA LEU A 101 -5.80 19.82 1.06
C LEU A 101 -7.21 20.12 0.51
N ALA A 102 -8.20 20.30 1.39
CA ALA A 102 -9.55 20.66 0.97
C ALA A 102 -9.63 22.07 0.39
N GLU A 103 -8.91 23.04 0.97
CA GLU A 103 -8.80 24.39 0.41
C GLU A 103 -8.11 24.37 -0.95
N GLU A 104 -7.06 23.58 -1.11
CA GLU A 104 -6.39 23.37 -2.40
C GLU A 104 -7.37 22.83 -3.45
N PHE A 105 -8.18 21.81 -3.10
CA PHE A 105 -9.23 21.33 -3.98
C PHE A 105 -10.27 22.40 -4.32
N LYS A 106 -10.73 23.15 -3.31
CA LYS A 106 -11.83 24.11 -3.43
C LYS A 106 -11.44 25.39 -4.19
N GLU A 107 -10.28 25.95 -3.88
CA GLU A 107 -9.85 27.28 -4.36
C GLU A 107 -8.98 27.19 -5.62
N LYS A 108 -8.25 26.09 -5.81
CA LYS A 108 -7.29 25.97 -6.93
C LYS A 108 -7.64 24.87 -7.91
N ILE A 109 -7.76 23.61 -7.48
CA ILE A 109 -7.94 22.46 -8.38
C ILE A 109 -9.30 22.52 -9.09
N ILE A 110 -10.41 22.62 -8.36
CA ILE A 110 -11.75 22.58 -8.95
C ILE A 110 -12.00 23.77 -9.91
N PRO A 111 -11.67 25.04 -9.55
CA PRO A 111 -11.90 26.17 -10.43
C PRO A 111 -11.04 26.14 -11.70
N ASN A 112 -9.81 25.62 -11.61
CA ASN A 112 -8.82 25.66 -12.70
C ASN A 112 -8.42 24.25 -13.17
N ALA A 113 -9.33 23.27 -13.10
CA ALA A 113 -9.02 21.86 -13.32
C ALA A 113 -8.34 21.57 -14.68
N VAL A 114 -8.66 22.34 -15.72
CA VAL A 114 -8.04 22.21 -17.04
C VAL A 114 -6.58 22.67 -17.04
N ASP A 115 -6.25 23.72 -16.30
CA ASP A 115 -4.89 24.25 -16.22
C ASP A 115 -4.00 23.33 -15.38
N TRP A 116 -4.53 22.76 -14.30
CA TRP A 116 -3.86 21.70 -13.54
C TRP A 116 -3.68 20.42 -14.36
N PHE A 117 -4.68 20.03 -15.15
CA PHE A 117 -4.56 18.87 -16.04
C PHE A 117 -3.53 19.08 -17.16
N THR A 118 -3.39 20.30 -17.67
CA THR A 118 -2.45 20.63 -18.75
C THR A 118 -1.07 21.05 -18.25
N GLY A 119 -0.85 21.14 -16.94
CA GLY A 119 0.41 21.60 -16.33
C GLY A 119 0.60 23.12 -16.30
N LYS A 120 -0.22 23.90 -17.01
CA LYS A 120 -0.12 25.37 -17.06
C LYS A 120 -0.26 26.04 -15.70
N ALA A 121 -1.00 25.43 -14.78
CA ALA A 121 -1.13 25.94 -13.42
C ALA A 121 0.24 26.04 -12.71
N LEU A 122 1.19 25.14 -13.03
CA LEU A 122 2.53 25.10 -12.44
C LEU A 122 3.35 26.35 -12.82
N GLU A 123 3.16 26.87 -14.05
CA GLU A 123 3.79 28.11 -14.51
C GLU A 123 3.30 29.32 -13.70
N TYR A 124 2.00 29.37 -13.35
CA TYR A 124 1.40 30.49 -12.62
C TYR A 124 1.65 30.42 -11.11
N GLU A 125 1.73 29.22 -10.53
CA GLU A 125 2.08 29.02 -9.13
C GLU A 125 3.60 29.15 -8.87
N GLY A 126 4.41 29.32 -9.92
CA GLY A 126 5.86 29.44 -9.82
C GLY A 126 6.55 28.12 -9.45
N LEU A 127 5.92 26.99 -9.76
CA LEU A 127 6.41 25.64 -9.49
C LEU A 127 7.25 25.05 -10.63
N ASP A 128 7.29 25.73 -11.79
CA ASP A 128 7.97 25.29 -13.03
C ASP A 128 9.48 25.65 -13.07
N GLU A 129 10.02 26.39 -12.09
CA GLU A 129 11.42 26.84 -12.14
C GLU A 129 12.45 25.86 -11.50
N GLU A 130 12.04 24.71 -10.94
CA GLU A 130 12.95 23.76 -10.24
C GLU A 130 13.05 22.33 -10.84
N GLU A 131 12.34 21.98 -11.92
CA GLU A 131 12.24 20.57 -12.39
C GLU A 131 13.16 20.17 -13.58
N ASP A 132 14.05 21.05 -14.06
CA ASP A 132 14.84 20.79 -15.29
C ASP A 132 16.19 20.07 -15.07
N ASP A 133 16.45 19.44 -13.92
CA ASP A 133 17.78 18.88 -13.57
C ASP A 133 17.80 17.42 -13.05
N TYR A 134 16.69 16.67 -13.11
CA TYR A 134 16.61 15.30 -12.52
C TYR A 134 16.04 14.18 -13.42
N GLU A 135 15.94 14.37 -14.73
CA GLU A 135 15.31 13.37 -15.62
C GLU A 135 16.26 12.79 -16.69
N ASP A 136 17.40 12.20 -16.31
CA ASP A 136 18.16 11.34 -17.26
C ASP A 136 19.14 10.31 -16.65
N GLU A 137 18.80 9.53 -15.60
CA GLU A 137 19.71 8.43 -15.21
C GLU A 137 19.11 7.19 -14.50
N PHE A 138 17.84 6.82 -14.72
CA PHE A 138 17.28 5.63 -14.03
C PHE A 138 16.36 4.72 -14.88
N MET A 139 16.66 4.53 -16.16
CA MET A 139 15.85 3.65 -17.03
C MET A 139 16.67 2.81 -18.04
N ASP A 140 17.76 2.16 -17.60
CA ASP A 140 18.37 1.11 -18.43
C ASP A 140 19.09 0.02 -17.61
N ASP A 141 18.35 -0.87 -16.92
CA ASP A 141 18.91 -2.21 -16.63
C ASP A 141 17.88 -3.30 -16.23
N TYR A 142 16.73 -3.41 -16.90
CA TYR A 142 15.78 -4.48 -16.54
C TYR A 142 15.04 -5.13 -17.71
N TYR A 143 15.75 -5.50 -18.78
CA TYR A 143 15.25 -6.52 -19.72
C TYR A 143 16.40 -7.27 -20.41
N ASP A 144 16.90 -8.34 -19.79
CA ASP A 144 17.37 -9.52 -20.53
C ASP A 144 17.37 -10.76 -19.61
N ASP A 145 16.23 -11.45 -19.55
CA ASP A 145 16.12 -12.79 -18.96
C ASP A 145 15.10 -13.58 -19.79
N GLU A 146 15.55 -14.08 -20.95
CA GLU A 146 15.14 -15.38 -21.49
C GLU A 146 16.25 -15.88 -22.43
N ASP A 147 17.11 -16.78 -21.95
CA ASP A 147 17.50 -17.90 -22.82
C ASP A 147 17.61 -19.20 -22.01
N ASP A 148 16.88 -20.15 -22.56
CA ASP A 148 16.58 -21.50 -22.12
C ASP A 148 17.66 -22.40 -22.73
N ASP A 149 18.52 -23.00 -21.91
CA ASP A 149 19.37 -24.10 -22.38
C ASP A 149 19.28 -25.27 -21.39
N ASP A 150 18.38 -26.19 -21.76
CA ASP A 150 18.41 -27.61 -21.45
C ASP A 150 19.81 -28.19 -21.77
N GLU A 151 20.54 -28.68 -20.75
CA GLU A 151 21.55 -29.72 -20.95
C GLU A 151 21.25 -30.92 -20.04
N ASP A 152 20.61 -31.90 -20.68
CA ASP A 152 20.53 -33.31 -20.30
C ASP A 152 21.84 -34.03 -20.75
N ASP A 153 22.15 -35.14 -20.07
CA ASP A 153 23.25 -36.11 -20.32
C ASP A 153 24.71 -35.62 -20.06
N GLU A 154 25.62 -36.36 -19.38
CA GLU A 154 25.97 -37.77 -19.54
C GLU A 154 26.52 -38.44 -18.25
N ASP A 155 26.31 -39.76 -18.23
CA ASP A 155 26.86 -40.85 -17.40
C ASP A 155 28.41 -41.00 -17.45
N ASP A 156 28.92 -41.95 -16.65
CA ASP A 156 30.27 -42.60 -16.65
C ASP A 156 31.45 -41.88 -15.94
N ASP A 157 32.30 -42.54 -15.12
CA ASP A 157 32.30 -43.88 -14.52
C ASP A 157 33.42 -43.96 -13.44
N ASP A 158 33.24 -44.92 -12.52
CA ASP A 158 34.19 -45.74 -11.73
C ASP A 158 35.49 -45.18 -11.04
N GLU A 159 35.64 -45.40 -9.72
CA GLU A 159 36.29 -46.62 -9.16
C GLU A 159 36.41 -46.60 -7.60
N GLU A 160 35.90 -47.70 -7.01
CA GLU A 160 36.41 -48.48 -5.87
C GLU A 160 36.54 -47.91 -4.42
N GLY A 161 35.77 -48.55 -3.52
CA GLY A 161 36.32 -49.00 -2.23
C GLY A 161 35.40 -48.89 -1.00
N GLY A 162 34.61 -49.95 -0.71
CA GLY A 162 34.20 -50.19 0.68
C GLY A 162 32.86 -50.88 0.93
N LEU A 163 32.81 -52.18 0.66
CA LEU A 163 31.88 -53.17 1.21
C LEU A 163 31.31 -52.83 2.61
N SER A 164 29.98 -52.87 2.80
CA SER A 164 29.36 -53.93 3.63
C SER A 164 27.85 -53.73 3.90
N ARG A 165 27.13 -54.86 3.82
CA ARG A 165 25.87 -55.25 4.50
C ARG A 165 24.52 -55.05 3.79
N SER A 166 24.27 -56.01 2.91
CA SER A 166 23.09 -56.90 2.85
C SER A 166 21.82 -56.58 3.66
N ALA A 167 20.74 -56.44 2.88
CA ALA A 167 19.48 -57.19 2.95
C ALA A 167 18.48 -56.93 4.09
N LYS A 168 17.32 -56.37 3.71
CA LYS A 168 15.93 -56.88 3.90
C LYS A 168 14.95 -55.78 3.44
N GLU A 169 14.34 -55.89 2.26
CA GLU A 169 13.09 -56.62 1.94
C GLU A 169 11.82 -55.97 2.54
N ALA A 170 10.94 -55.56 1.62
CA ALA A 170 9.48 -55.37 1.71
C ALA A 170 8.88 -54.27 2.62
N ALA A 171 8.25 -53.26 2.01
CA ALA A 171 6.78 -53.15 1.89
C ALA A 171 6.32 -51.74 1.47
N GLU A 172 5.49 -51.69 0.42
CA GLU A 172 4.69 -50.56 -0.06
C GLU A 172 3.51 -50.20 0.90
N PRO A 173 2.82 -49.04 0.69
CA PRO A 173 2.24 -48.21 1.75
C PRO A 173 0.76 -48.52 2.06
N PRO A 174 0.21 -48.14 3.23
CA PRO A 174 -1.24 -48.15 3.41
C PRO A 174 -1.88 -46.85 2.92
N GLN A 175 -2.77 -47.03 1.95
CA GLN A 175 -3.74 -46.08 1.41
C GLN A 175 -4.79 -45.63 2.44
N CYS A 176 -5.40 -44.47 2.15
CA CYS A 176 -6.57 -43.87 2.77
C CYS A 176 -7.72 -44.84 3.09
N LYS A 177 -8.46 -44.56 4.18
CA LYS A 177 -9.93 -44.73 4.23
C LYS A 177 -10.58 -43.83 5.29
N ASN A 178 -11.60 -43.13 4.83
CA ASN A 178 -12.57 -42.33 5.56
C ASN A 178 -13.27 -43.13 6.67
N GLN A 179 -13.62 -42.45 7.77
CA GLN A 179 -15.01 -42.29 8.20
C GLN A 179 -15.15 -41.09 9.13
#